data_AF-A0A3Q9QSR9-F1
#
_entry.id   AF-A0A3Q9QSR9-F1
#
_cell.length_a   1.000
_cell.length_b   1.000
_cell.length_c   1.000
_cell.angle_alpha   90.00
_cell.angle_beta   90.00
_cell.angle_gamma   90.00
#
_symmetry.space_group_name_H-M   'P 1'
#
loop_
_entity.id
_entity.type
_entity.pdbx_description
1 polymer ?
#
loop_
_entity_poly.entity_id
_entity_poly.type
_entity_poly.pdbx_seq_one_letter_code
_entity_poly.pdbx_strand_id
1 'polypeptide(L)'
;MRKIILSITMVICMFGIVHIAVTPIGYNGYTINDLWFASFGFSLIFLALLNYVVMNIKQRQTNIFIVCHVANILCAILVSLILTRALFPHIILLFVLLVLETILIIRYQFYLKSDKF
;
A
#
# COMPACT_ATOMS: atom_id res chain seq x y z
N MET A 1 -14.95 -9.47 -4.89
CA MET A 1 -13.76 -8.63 -5.11
C MET A 1 -13.50 -7.66 -3.97
N ARG A 2 -14.44 -6.77 -3.60
CA ARG A 2 -14.23 -5.77 -2.53
C ARG A 2 -13.70 -6.33 -1.20
N LYS A 3 -14.28 -7.41 -0.67
CA LYS A 3 -13.83 -8.04 0.59
C LYS A 3 -12.37 -8.49 0.55
N ILE A 4 -11.92 -9.02 -0.59
CA ILE A 4 -10.55 -9.50 -0.80
C ILE A 4 -9.58 -8.31 -0.80
N ILE A 5 -9.92 -7.25 -1.54
CA ILE A 5 -9.10 -6.03 -1.59
C ILE A 5 -8.98 -5.45 -0.18
N LEU A 6 -10.09 -5.29 0.56
CA LEU A 6 -10.05 -4.80 1.94
C LEU A 6 -9.17 -5.67 2.84
N SER A 7 -9.22 -6.99 2.70
CA SER A 7 -8.37 -7.89 3.47
C SER A 7 -6.88 -7.64 3.18
N ILE A 8 -6.50 -7.47 1.91
CA ILE A 8 -5.12 -7.18 1.50
C ILE A 8 -4.70 -5.80 2.02
N THR A 9 -5.54 -4.79 1.85
CA THR A 9 -5.34 -3.42 2.36
C THR A 9 -5.07 -3.42 3.87
N MET A 10 -5.84 -4.21 4.64
CA MET A 10 -5.66 -4.33 6.09
C MET A 10 -4.33 -4.99 6.45
N VAL A 11 -3.91 -6.02 5.71
CA VAL A 11 -2.60 -6.65 5.91
C VAL A 11 -1.47 -5.65 5.64
N ILE A 12 -1.54 -4.88 4.55
CA ILE A 12 -0.54 -3.85 4.23
C ILE A 12 -0.51 -2.74 5.30
N CYS A 13 -1.68 -2.34 5.81
CA CYS A 13 -1.75 -1.41 6.94
C CYS A 13 -1.04 -1.97 8.18
N MET A 14 -1.26 -3.26 8.50
CA MET A 14 -0.57 -3.92 9.60
C MET A 14 0.95 -3.96 9.41
N PHE A 15 1.45 -4.19 8.18
CA PHE A 15 2.87 -4.05 7.87
C PHE A 15 3.39 -2.66 8.22
N GLY A 16 2.65 -1.60 7.85
CA GLY A 16 3.01 -0.23 8.20
C GLY A 16 3.07 0.02 9.71
N ILE A 17 2.07 -0.47 10.46
CA ILE A 17 2.03 -0.36 11.93
C ILE A 17 3.22 -1.08 12.56
N VAL A 18 3.51 -2.31 12.13
CA VAL A 18 4.66 -3.08 12.62
C VAL A 18 5.96 -2.35 12.32
N HIS A 19 6.11 -1.77 11.12
CA HIS A 19 7.29 -1.00 10.75
C HIS A 19 7.53 0.18 11.70
N ILE A 20 6.48 0.97 11.97
CA ILE A 20 6.58 2.11 12.90
C ILE A 20 6.91 1.62 14.30
N ALA A 21 6.19 0.60 14.80
CA ALA A 21 6.36 0.07 16.15
C ALA A 21 7.73 -0.56 16.40
N VAL A 22 8.34 -1.17 15.38
CA VAL A 22 9.67 -1.78 15.46
C VAL A 22 10.79 -0.73 15.36
N THR A 23 10.55 0.42 14.73
CA THR A 23 11.54 1.52 14.62
C THR A 23 12.25 1.84 15.94
N PRO A 24 11.55 2.19 17.05
CA PRO A 24 12.22 2.54 18.30
C PRO A 24 12.91 1.34 19.00
N ILE A 25 12.61 0.11 18.59
CA ILE A 25 13.24 -1.11 19.11
C ILE A 25 14.53 -1.40 18.36
N GLY A 26 14.52 -1.21 17.04
CA GLY A 26 15.66 -1.49 16.16
C GLY A 26 16.67 -0.34 16.09
N TYR A 27 16.27 0.88 16.44
CA TYR A 27 17.08 2.08 16.30
C TYR A 27 17.08 2.89 17.60
N ASN A 28 18.29 3.17 18.12
CA ASN A 28 18.49 3.83 19.42
C ASN A 28 18.43 5.37 19.36
N GLY A 29 17.67 5.97 18.44
CA GLY A 29 17.63 7.42 18.29
C GLY A 29 16.60 7.97 17.31
N TYR A 30 16.82 9.22 16.90
CA TYR A 30 16.09 9.92 15.83
C TYR A 30 17.05 10.24 14.68
N THR A 31 17.83 9.26 14.24
CA THR A 31 18.72 9.42 13.10
C THR A 31 17.93 9.45 11.80
N ILE A 32 18.58 9.90 10.72
CA ILE A 32 17.98 9.95 9.39
C ILE A 32 17.49 8.56 8.92
N ASN A 33 18.18 7.48 9.33
CA ASN A 33 17.83 6.12 8.97
C ASN A 33 16.56 5.67 9.68
N ASP A 34 16.40 6.06 10.94
CA ASP A 34 15.27 5.74 11.80
C ASP A 34 14.01 6.41 11.25
N LEU A 35 14.14 7.71 10.89
CA LEU A 35 13.08 8.47 10.24
C LEU A 35 12.71 7.89 8.88
N TRP A 36 13.69 7.44 8.09
CA TRP A 36 13.42 6.80 6.80
C TRP A 36 12.66 5.48 6.96
N PHE A 37 13.07 4.65 7.93
CA PHE A 37 12.41 3.39 8.25
C PHE A 37 10.98 3.60 8.76
N ALA A 38 10.75 4.57 9.66
CA ALA A 38 9.41 4.92 10.13
C ALA A 38 8.54 5.51 9.00
N SER A 39 9.12 6.36 8.15
CA SER A 39 8.42 6.99 7.02
C SER A 39 7.91 5.97 6.01
N PHE A 40 8.65 4.88 5.81
CA PHE A 40 8.17 3.76 5.00
C PHE A 40 6.90 3.14 5.61
N GLY A 41 6.87 2.95 6.92
CA GLY A 41 5.67 2.49 7.64
C GLY A 41 4.47 3.42 7.49
N PHE A 42 4.69 4.73 7.65
CA PHE A 42 3.64 5.74 7.40
C PHE A 42 3.12 5.71 5.96
N SER A 43 4.01 5.50 4.99
CA SER A 43 3.64 5.40 3.57
C SER A 43 2.71 4.22 3.31
N LEU A 44 2.94 3.07 3.95
CA LEU A 44 2.06 1.90 3.84
C LEU A 44 0.68 2.14 4.46
N ILE A 45 0.62 2.79 5.63
CA ILE A 45 -0.66 3.15 6.28
C ILE A 45 -1.44 4.14 5.42
N PHE A 46 -0.75 5.16 4.89
CA PHE A 46 -1.36 6.15 4.01
C PHE A 46 -1.87 5.52 2.71
N LEU A 47 -1.10 4.60 2.12
CA LEU A 47 -1.54 3.85 0.94
C LEU A 47 -2.79 3.03 1.24
N ALA A 48 -2.82 2.33 2.38
CA ALA A 48 -3.97 1.56 2.80
C ALA A 48 -5.22 2.45 3.00
N LEU A 49 -5.05 3.64 3.56
CA LEU A 49 -6.12 4.64 3.69
C LEU A 49 -6.64 5.09 2.32
N LEU A 50 -5.75 5.39 1.36
CA LEU A 50 -6.14 5.76 0.00
C LEU A 50 -6.93 4.66 -0.70
N ASN A 51 -6.46 3.41 -0.59
CA ASN A 51 -7.13 2.24 -1.15
C ASN A 51 -8.52 2.07 -0.52
N TYR A 52 -8.62 2.21 0.81
CA TYR A 52 -9.91 2.19 1.50
C TYR A 52 -10.86 3.30 1.01
N VAL A 53 -10.39 4.54 0.89
CA VAL A 53 -11.21 5.67 0.40
C VAL A 53 -11.75 5.38 -1.00
N VAL A 54 -10.88 4.97 -1.93
CA VAL A 54 -11.23 4.61 -3.31
C VAL A 54 -12.31 3.53 -3.38
N MET A 55 -12.29 2.57 -2.47
CA MET A 55 -13.27 1.48 -2.43
C MET A 55 -14.63 1.88 -1.88
N ASN A 56 -14.72 2.99 -1.13
CA ASN A 56 -15.94 3.42 -0.44
C ASN A 56 -16.64 4.61 -1.11
N ILE A 57 -15.98 5.30 -2.05
CA ILE A 57 -16.58 6.38 -2.81
C ILE A 57 -17.66 5.83 -3.76
N LYS A 58 -18.89 6.36 -3.67
CA LYS A 58 -20.04 5.96 -4.51
C LYS A 58 -20.01 6.52 -5.93
N GLN A 59 -19.40 7.70 -6.10
CA GLN A 59 -19.37 8.43 -7.38
C GLN A 59 -17.96 8.47 -7.94
N ARG A 60 -17.80 8.20 -9.23
CA ARG A 60 -16.48 8.06 -9.85
C ARG A 60 -15.72 9.39 -9.80
N GLN A 61 -14.83 9.57 -8.81
CA GLN A 61 -13.92 10.72 -8.73
C GLN A 61 -12.59 10.38 -9.38
N THR A 62 -12.43 10.76 -10.65
CA THR A 62 -11.24 10.44 -11.48
C THR A 62 -9.92 10.83 -10.81
N ASN A 63 -9.88 11.98 -10.13
CA ASN A 63 -8.66 12.50 -9.53
C ASN A 63 -8.17 11.62 -8.38
N ILE A 64 -9.08 11.17 -7.49
CA ILE A 64 -8.72 10.30 -6.36
C ILE A 64 -8.24 8.93 -6.86
N PHE A 65 -8.85 8.39 -7.91
CA PHE A 65 -8.37 7.13 -8.50
C PHE A 65 -6.97 7.26 -9.09
N ILE A 66 -6.69 8.34 -9.82
CA ILE A 66 -5.35 8.57 -10.39
C ILE A 66 -4.32 8.64 -9.27
N VAL A 67 -4.59 9.42 -8.21
CA VAL A 67 -3.68 9.54 -7.07
C VAL A 67 -3.45 8.19 -6.38
N CYS A 68 -4.51 7.41 -6.15
CA CYS A 68 -4.42 6.08 -5.56
C CYS A 68 -3.61 5.10 -6.42
N HIS A 69 -3.82 5.06 -7.73
CA HIS A 69 -3.04 4.19 -8.62
C HIS A 69 -1.57 4.59 -8.69
N VAL A 70 -1.28 5.88 -8.80
CA VAL A 70 0.09 6.40 -8.76
C VAL A 70 0.76 6.03 -7.44
N ALA A 71 0.06 6.18 -6.30
CA ALA A 71 0.59 5.82 -5.00
C ALA A 71 0.89 4.31 -4.90
N ASN A 72 -0.01 3.44 -5.36
CA ASN A 72 0.21 1.99 -5.38
C ASN A 72 1.42 1.60 -6.24
N ILE A 73 1.52 2.16 -7.45
CA ILE A 73 2.63 1.87 -8.37
C ILE A 73 3.96 2.35 -7.78
N LEU A 74 4.02 3.57 -7.24
CA LEU A 74 5.22 4.10 -6.61
C LEU A 74 5.65 3.28 -5.40
N CYS A 75 4.69 2.82 -4.59
CA CYS A 75 4.99 1.94 -3.46
C CYS A 75 5.52 0.58 -3.92
N ALA A 76 4.91 -0.03 -4.94
CA ALA A 76 5.39 -1.28 -5.52
C ALA A 76 6.81 -1.14 -6.11
N ILE A 77 7.10 -0.02 -6.79
CA ILE A 77 8.45 0.29 -7.30
C ILE A 77 9.43 0.45 -6.13
N LEU A 78 9.06 1.19 -5.09
CA LEU A 78 9.90 1.38 -3.91
C LEU A 78 10.24 0.03 -3.26
N VAL A 79 9.26 -0.84 -3.05
CA VAL A 79 9.48 -2.18 -2.49
C VAL A 79 10.30 -3.06 -3.44
N SER A 80 10.10 -2.95 -4.75
CA SER A 80 10.94 -3.63 -5.74
C SER A 80 12.41 -3.19 -5.65
N LEU A 81 12.67 -1.89 -5.44
CA LEU A 81 14.03 -1.39 -5.24
C LEU A 81 14.63 -1.92 -3.93
N ILE A 82 13.86 -1.97 -2.86
CA ILE A 82 14.28 -2.56 -1.58
C ILE A 82 14.63 -4.05 -1.77
N LEU A 83 13.85 -4.81 -2.55
CA LEU A 83 14.13 -6.23 -2.85
C LEU A 83 15.48 -6.46 -3.54
N THR A 84 15.96 -5.49 -4.33
CA THR A 84 17.31 -5.59 -4.95
C THR A 84 18.45 -5.50 -3.93
N ARG A 85 18.17 -4.97 -2.73
CA ARG A 85 19.15 -4.79 -1.66
C ARG A 85 18.95 -5.75 -0.50
N ALA A 86 17.70 -6.16 -0.24
CA ALA A 86 17.33 -6.97 0.90
C ALA A 86 16.29 -8.01 0.49
N LEU A 87 16.72 -9.26 0.34
CA LEU A 87 15.86 -10.37 -0.05
C LEU A 87 15.37 -11.12 1.19
N PHE A 88 14.37 -10.55 1.88
CA PHE A 88 13.73 -11.18 3.03
C PHE A 88 12.31 -11.66 2.69
N PRO A 89 11.84 -12.78 3.26
CA PRO A 89 10.51 -13.33 2.95
C PRO A 89 9.36 -12.34 3.17
N HIS A 90 9.43 -11.51 4.21
CA HIS A 90 8.41 -10.51 4.51
C HIS A 90 8.35 -9.37 3.49
N ILE A 91 9.48 -9.01 2.86
CA ILE A 91 9.55 -7.99 1.80
C ILE A 91 8.98 -8.56 0.50
N ILE A 92 9.29 -9.82 0.18
CA ILE A 92 8.70 -10.53 -0.97
C ILE A 92 7.18 -10.61 -0.82
N LEU A 93 6.70 -10.99 0.36
CA LEU A 93 5.27 -11.03 0.66
C LEU A 93 4.62 -9.65 0.48
N LEU A 94 5.22 -8.60 1.04
CA LEU A 94 4.72 -7.24 0.89
C LEU A 94 4.65 -6.81 -0.58
N PHE A 95 5.69 -7.12 -1.37
CA PHE A 95 5.72 -6.84 -2.81
C PHE A 95 4.57 -7.53 -3.55
N VAL A 96 4.37 -8.83 -3.31
CA VAL A 96 3.29 -9.60 -3.92
C VAL A 96 1.94 -9.01 -3.55
N LEU A 97 1.73 -8.64 -2.27
CA LEU A 97 0.49 -8.01 -1.81
C LEU A 97 0.25 -6.67 -2.52
N LEU A 98 1.25 -5.81 -2.65
CA LEU A 98 1.14 -4.52 -3.34
C LEU A 98 0.80 -4.67 -4.83
N VAL A 99 1.46 -5.60 -5.52
CA VAL A 99 1.18 -5.88 -6.94
C VAL A 99 -0.24 -6.41 -7.11
N LEU A 100 -0.65 -7.37 -6.26
CA LEU A 100 -2.01 -7.91 -6.28
C LEU A 100 -3.05 -6.83 -5.98
N GLU A 101 -2.82 -6.00 -4.97
CA GLU A 101 -3.72 -4.91 -4.62
C GLU A 101 -3.88 -3.92 -5.78
N THR A 102 -2.77 -3.50 -6.40
CA THR A 102 -2.76 -2.62 -7.57
C THR A 102 -3.63 -3.18 -8.70
N ILE A 103 -3.42 -4.44 -9.07
CA ILE A 103 -4.18 -5.11 -10.14
C ILE A 103 -5.66 -5.21 -9.78
N LEU A 104 -5.98 -5.58 -8.53
CA LEU A 104 -7.36 -5.76 -8.08
C LEU A 104 -8.13 -4.44 -8.01
N ILE A 105 -7.50 -3.33 -7.59
CA ILE A 105 -8.12 -2.00 -7.56
C ILE A 105 -8.40 -1.52 -8.99
N ILE A 106 -7.47 -1.73 -9.92
CA ILE A 106 -7.69 -1.43 -11.35
C ILE A 106 -8.90 -2.21 -11.88
N ARG A 107 -8.95 -3.53 -11.62
CA ARG A 107 -10.08 -4.38 -12.02
C ARG A 107 -11.40 -3.95 -11.40
N TYR A 108 -11.39 -3.60 -10.10
CA TYR A 108 -12.57 -3.13 -9.38
C TYR A 108 -13.14 -1.84 -10.02
N GLN A 109 -12.27 -0.94 -10.45
CA GLN A 109 -12.68 0.29 -11.14
C GLN A 109 -13.33 0.00 -12.50
N PHE A 110 -12.76 -0.91 -13.30
CA PHE A 110 -13.36 -1.30 -14.59
C PHE A 110 -14.69 -2.01 -14.42
N TYR A 111 -14.84 -2.84 -13.39
CA TYR A 111 -16.11 -3.48 -13.06
C TYR A 111 -17.21 -2.45 -12.76
N LEU A 112 -16.93 -1.45 -11.91
CA LEU A 112 -17.87 -0.36 -11.62
C LEU A 112 -18.27 0.49 -12.84
N LYS A 113 -17.47 0.48 -13.92
CA LYS A 113 -17.82 1.14 -15.18
C LYS A 113 -18.89 0.35 -15.94
N SER A 114 -18.87 -0.97 -15.86
CA SER A 114 -19.79 -1.85 -16.61
C SER A 114 -21.22 -1.79 -16.06
N ASP A 115 -21.39 -1.65 -14.74
CA ASP A 115 -22.72 -1.65 -14.09
C ASP A 115 -23.53 -0.34 -14.28
N LYS A 116 -22.96 0.66 -14.97
CA LYS A 116 -23.60 1.99 -15.18
C LYS A 116 -24.07 2.23 -16.63
N PHE A 117 -24.00 1.22 -17.49
CA PHE A 117 -24.53 1.23 -18.86
C PHE A 117 -25.34 -0.04 -19.10
#